data_AF-A0A816Y4X7-F1
#
_entry.id   AF-A0A816Y4X7-F1
#
_cell.length_a   1.000
_cell.length_b   1.000
_cell.length_c   1.000
_cell.angle_alpha   90.00
_cell.angle_beta   90.00
_cell.angle_gamma   90.00
#
_symmetry.space_group_name_H-M   'P 1'
#
loop_
_entity.id
_entity.type
_entity.pdbx_description
1 polymer ?
#
loop_
_entity_poly.entity_id
_entity_poly.type
_entity_poly.pdbx_seq_one_letter_code
_entity_poly.pdbx_strand_id
1 'polypeptide(L)'
;KKGDKEVTHEGDDFGNVSAKKANETTQFQDWMEVNSKIRENTNSKHENYSSTKELFYLSLLLNKIKGSTSYEDIRTVNGILYTTFEDAYNALLI
;
A
#
# COMPACT_ATOMS: atom_id res chain seq x y z
N LYS A 1 9.08 28.57 55.45
CA LYS A 1 10.46 28.06 55.25
C LYS A 1 10.35 26.84 54.35
N LYS A 2 10.86 26.95 53.11
CA LYS A 2 11.20 25.90 52.12
C LYS A 2 10.22 24.71 51.92
N GLY A 3 9.82 24.35 50.72
CA GLY A 3 10.33 24.75 49.42
C GLY A 3 9.50 24.15 48.30
N ASP A 4 9.40 24.93 47.25
CA ASP A 4 8.81 24.61 45.97
C ASP A 4 9.55 23.41 45.36
N LYS A 5 8.80 22.42 44.89
CA LYS A 5 9.35 21.35 44.05
C LYS A 5 9.01 21.71 42.61
N GLU A 6 10.02 22.29 41.95
CA GLU A 6 10.11 22.48 40.51
C GLU A 6 9.99 21.10 39.83
N VAL A 7 8.87 20.88 39.14
CA VAL A 7 8.71 19.72 38.24
C VAL A 7 9.24 20.18 36.90
N THR A 8 10.46 19.77 36.59
CA THR A 8 11.06 19.86 35.27
C THR A 8 10.15 19.12 34.28
N HIS A 9 9.52 19.88 33.40
CA HIS A 9 8.85 19.34 32.22
C HIS A 9 9.96 18.87 31.28
N GLU A 10 10.29 17.58 31.34
CA GLU A 10 11.13 16.95 30.34
C GLU A 10 10.35 17.08 29.02
N GLY A 11 10.82 17.98 28.16
CA GLY A 11 10.31 18.10 26.82
C GLY A 11 10.60 16.78 26.13
N ASP A 12 9.55 15.98 25.95
CA ASP A 12 9.59 14.81 25.08
C ASP A 12 10.08 15.30 23.72
N ASP A 13 11.37 15.06 23.47
CA ASP A 13 12.03 15.20 22.20
C ASP A 13 11.17 14.42 21.21
N PHE A 14 10.37 15.13 20.41
CA PHE A 14 9.67 14.57 19.27
C PHE A 14 10.73 14.21 18.25
N GLY A 15 11.44 13.12 18.54
CA GLY A 15 12.46 12.52 17.72
C GLY A 15 11.92 12.39 16.31
N ASN A 16 12.48 13.23 15.45
CA ASN A 16 12.33 13.31 14.02
C ASN A 16 11.48 12.18 13.40
N VAL A 17 10.16 12.40 13.33
CA VAL A 17 9.21 11.55 12.56
C VAL A 17 9.54 11.55 11.06
N SER A 18 10.46 12.42 10.60
CA SER A 18 10.91 12.51 9.21
C SER A 18 12.12 11.61 8.88
N ALA A 19 12.69 10.87 9.84
CA ALA A 19 13.87 10.02 9.59
C ALA A 19 13.59 8.56 9.25
N LYS A 20 12.34 8.09 9.30
CA LYS A 20 11.99 6.79 8.70
C LYS A 20 11.71 6.99 7.21
N LYS A 21 12.79 7.02 6.42
CA LYS A 21 12.69 6.65 5.01
C LYS A 21 12.11 5.22 4.96
N ALA A 22 11.17 4.97 4.05
CA ALA A 22 10.61 3.66 3.71
C ALA A 22 9.39 3.14 4.50
N ASN A 23 8.25 3.83 4.36
CA ASN A 23 6.95 3.15 4.19
C ASN A 23 6.49 3.24 2.73
N GLU A 24 7.44 3.11 1.80
CA GLU A 24 7.19 3.20 0.35
C GLU A 24 6.26 2.09 -0.14
N THR A 25 6.15 0.98 0.60
CA THR A 25 5.03 0.06 0.49
C THR A 25 3.93 0.46 1.47
N THR A 26 2.72 0.60 0.94
CA THR A 26 1.54 0.94 1.75
C THR A 26 1.36 -0.11 2.85
N GLN A 27 0.85 0.25 4.03
CA GLN A 27 0.57 -0.70 5.12
C GLN A 27 -0.23 -1.94 4.66
N PHE A 28 -0.99 -1.78 3.58
CA PHE A 28 -1.72 -2.85 2.90
C PHE A 28 -0.81 -3.82 2.13
N GLN A 29 0.25 -3.36 1.47
CA GLN A 29 1.25 -4.24 0.81
C GLN A 29 2.03 -5.07 1.82
N ASP A 30 2.48 -4.45 2.91
CA ASP A 30 3.15 -5.17 4.00
C ASP A 30 2.22 -6.23 4.60
N TRP A 31 0.94 -5.89 4.81
CA TRP A 31 -0.10 -6.82 5.25
C TRP A 31 -0.37 -7.94 4.24
N MET A 32 -0.41 -7.64 2.93
CA MET A 32 -0.56 -8.65 1.87
C MET A 32 0.59 -9.65 1.85
N GLU A 33 1.82 -9.21 2.08
CA GLU A 33 2.99 -10.10 2.12
C GLU A 33 2.93 -11.07 3.30
N VAL A 34 2.57 -10.57 4.49
CA VAL A 34 2.39 -11.38 5.69
C VAL A 34 1.26 -12.40 5.49
N ASN A 35 0.14 -11.97 4.91
CA ASN A 35 -1.00 -12.86 4.64
C ASN A 35 -0.72 -13.92 3.58
N SER A 36 0.12 -13.60 2.59
CA SER A 36 0.58 -14.59 1.59
C SER A 36 1.28 -15.76 2.29
N LYS A 37 2.23 -15.44 3.18
CA LYS A 37 3.06 -16.41 3.91
C LYS A 37 2.26 -17.25 4.91
N ILE A 38 1.28 -16.65 5.61
CA ILE A 38 0.39 -17.38 6.53
C ILE A 38 -0.40 -18.47 5.80
N ARG A 39 -0.77 -18.22 4.53
CA ARG A 39 -1.64 -19.10 3.75
C ARG A 39 -0.88 -20.25 3.07
N GLU A 40 0.41 -20.09 2.74
CA GLU A 40 1.27 -21.16 2.20
C GLU A 40 1.45 -22.34 3.18
N ASN A 41 1.36 -22.07 4.49
CA ASN A 41 1.44 -23.10 5.53
C ASN A 41 0.13 -23.90 5.71
N THR A 42 -0.95 -23.49 5.04
CA THR A 42 -2.21 -24.23 4.97
C THR A 42 -2.33 -24.82 3.56
N ASN A 43 -2.52 -26.14 3.43
CA ASN A 43 -2.54 -26.86 2.14
C ASN A 43 -3.66 -26.47 1.14
N SER A 44 -4.31 -25.33 1.31
CA SER A 44 -5.25 -24.74 0.34
C SER A 44 -4.49 -23.85 -0.66
N LYS A 45 -3.83 -24.51 -1.62
CA LYS A 45 -3.23 -23.84 -2.79
C LYS A 45 -4.31 -23.17 -3.62
N HIS A 46 -4.01 -21.93 -4.06
CA HIS A 46 -4.59 -21.21 -5.23
C HIS A 46 -6.13 -21.16 -5.24
N GLU A 47 -6.84 -20.06 -5.00
CA GLU A 47 -7.04 -19.03 -6.04
C GLU A 47 -7.25 -17.60 -5.46
N ASN A 48 -7.52 -17.46 -4.15
CA ASN A 48 -7.95 -16.17 -3.60
C ASN A 48 -6.87 -15.08 -3.46
N TYR A 49 -5.58 -15.41 -3.54
CA TYR A 49 -4.50 -14.41 -3.37
C TYR A 49 -4.38 -13.49 -4.58
N SER A 50 -4.52 -14.03 -5.79
CA SER A 50 -4.49 -13.26 -7.04
C SER A 50 -5.65 -12.26 -7.08
N SER A 51 -6.84 -12.68 -6.61
CA SER A 51 -8.03 -11.82 -6.61
C SER A 51 -7.89 -10.62 -5.68
N THR A 52 -7.36 -10.80 -4.45
CA THR A 52 -7.16 -9.66 -3.52
C THR A 52 -6.11 -8.67 -4.03
N LYS A 53 -5.03 -9.16 -4.62
CA LYS A 53 -3.98 -8.32 -5.21
C LYS A 53 -4.51 -7.51 -6.40
N GLU A 54 -5.18 -8.17 -7.35
CA GLU A 54 -5.74 -7.50 -8.54
C GLU A 54 -6.78 -6.43 -8.17
N LEU A 55 -7.64 -6.67 -7.17
CA LEU A 55 -8.62 -5.69 -6.71
C LEU A 55 -7.99 -4.45 -6.09
N PHE A 56 -6.85 -4.60 -5.42
CA PHE A 56 -6.11 -3.46 -4.87
C PHE A 56 -5.56 -2.56 -5.98
N TYR A 57 -4.90 -3.14 -6.99
CA TYR A 57 -4.39 -2.36 -8.13
C TYR A 57 -5.52 -1.78 -8.97
N LEU A 58 -6.62 -2.49 -9.16
CA LEU A 58 -7.83 -1.94 -9.76
C LEU A 58 -8.31 -0.69 -9.00
N SER A 59 -8.38 -0.75 -7.66
CA SER A 59 -8.79 0.40 -6.85
C SER A 59 -7.83 1.58 -7.00
N LEU A 60 -6.52 1.34 -7.08
CA LEU A 60 -5.53 2.37 -7.34
C LEU A 60 -5.70 3.00 -8.73
N LEU A 61 -5.93 2.19 -9.76
CA LEU A 61 -6.15 2.65 -11.12
C LEU A 61 -7.44 3.46 -11.25
N LEU A 62 -8.54 3.03 -10.62
CA LEU A 62 -9.82 3.77 -10.61
C LEU A 62 -9.70 5.14 -9.94
N ASN A 63 -8.83 5.27 -8.93
CA ASN A 63 -8.54 6.57 -8.31
C ASN A 63 -7.74 7.51 -9.23
N LYS A 64 -7.08 6.99 -10.26
CA LYS A 64 -6.23 7.77 -11.19
C LYS A 64 -6.90 8.02 -12.54
N ILE A 65 -7.53 7.00 -13.12
CA ILE A 65 -8.14 7.03 -14.45
C ILE A 65 -9.59 7.48 -14.32
N LYS A 66 -9.91 8.63 -14.92
CA LYS A 66 -11.28 9.16 -14.97
C LYS A 66 -11.90 8.85 -16.34
N GLY A 67 -13.15 8.38 -16.33
CA GLY A 67 -13.93 8.19 -17.57
C GLY A 67 -13.65 6.90 -18.34
N SER A 68 -12.91 5.95 -17.78
CA SER A 68 -12.83 4.59 -18.32
C SER A 68 -14.22 3.93 -18.29
N THR A 69 -14.62 3.30 -19.39
CA THR A 69 -15.95 2.66 -19.50
C THR A 69 -15.85 1.13 -19.44
N SER A 70 -14.64 0.57 -19.50
CA SER A 70 -14.39 -0.87 -19.44
C SER A 70 -13.13 -1.22 -18.63
N TYR A 71 -13.02 -2.49 -18.21
CA TYR A 71 -11.81 -3.01 -17.57
C TYR A 71 -10.59 -3.03 -18.49
N GLU A 72 -10.80 -3.12 -19.80
CA GLU A 72 -9.73 -3.03 -20.79
C GLU A 72 -9.20 -1.59 -20.88
N ASP A 73 -10.09 -0.60 -20.85
CA ASP A 73 -9.68 0.81 -20.81
C ASP A 73 -8.89 1.12 -19.54
N ILE A 74 -9.30 0.57 -18.38
CA ILE A 74 -8.59 0.74 -17.11
C ILE A 74 -7.16 0.16 -17.17
N ARG A 75 -6.98 -0.95 -17.92
CA ARG A 75 -5.67 -1.58 -18.12
C ARG A 75 -4.91 -1.05 -19.33
N THR A 76 -5.46 -0.07 -20.05
CA THR A 76 -4.80 0.51 -21.21
C THR A 76 -4.08 1.78 -20.79
N VAL A 77 -2.75 1.75 -20.83
CA VAL A 77 -1.90 2.90 -20.53
C VAL A 77 -1.11 3.26 -21.78
N ASN A 78 -1.22 4.51 -22.23
CA ASN A 78 -0.58 5.01 -23.46
C ASN A 78 -0.86 4.16 -24.71
N GLY A 79 -2.06 3.58 -24.82
CA GLY A 79 -2.46 2.74 -25.96
C GLY A 79 -1.97 1.29 -25.90
N ILE A 80 -1.32 0.88 -24.80
CA ILE A 80 -0.88 -0.50 -24.56
C ILE A 80 -1.80 -1.14 -23.53
N LEU A 81 -2.40 -2.28 -23.88
CA LEU A 81 -3.23 -3.08 -22.97
C LEU A 81 -2.35 -4.03 -22.15
N TYR A 82 -2.46 -3.96 -20.83
CA TYR A 82 -1.72 -4.81 -19.91
C TYR A 82 -2.54 -6.01 -19.42
N THR A 83 -1.85 -7.11 -19.11
CA THR A 83 -2.47 -8.37 -18.67
C THR A 83 -3.04 -8.29 -17.25
N THR A 84 -2.35 -7.59 -16.35
CA THR A 84 -2.76 -7.44 -14.95
C THR A 84 -2.99 -5.97 -14.60
N PHE A 85 -3.79 -5.71 -13.56
CA PHE A 85 -3.95 -4.35 -13.04
C PHE A 85 -2.65 -3.83 -12.40
N GLU A 86 -1.80 -4.72 -11.87
CA GLU A 86 -0.47 -4.36 -11.37
C GLU A 86 0.43 -3.81 -12.47
N ASP A 87 0.53 -4.50 -13.61
CA ASP A 87 1.36 -4.07 -14.74
C ASP A 87 0.86 -2.73 -15.31
N ALA A 88 -0.47 -2.57 -15.45
CA ALA A 88 -1.07 -1.32 -15.86
C ALA A 88 -0.74 -0.18 -14.88
N TYR A 89 -0.83 -0.44 -13.57
CA TYR A 89 -0.51 0.57 -12.57
C TYR A 89 0.98 0.95 -12.58
N ASN A 90 1.87 -0.03 -12.68
CA ASN A 90 3.30 0.21 -12.80
C ASN A 90 3.63 1.03 -14.06
N ALA A 91 2.99 0.74 -15.18
CA ALA A 91 3.14 1.51 -16.42
C ALA A 91 2.58 2.94 -16.33
N LEU A 92 1.58 3.18 -15.49
CA LEU A 92 1.02 4.52 -15.24
C LEU A 92 1.93 5.39 -14.35
N LEU A 93 2.76 4.78 -13.51
CA LEU A 93 3.67 5.48 -12.59
C LEU A 93 5.02 5.87 -13.22
N ILE A 94 5.35 5.34 -14.39
CA ILE A 94 6.58 5.61 -15.16
C ILE A 94 6.34 6.77 -16.13
#